data_AF-A0A3A8MJA6-F1
#
_entry.id   AF-A0A3A8MJA6-F1
#
_cell.length_a   1.000
_cell.length_b   1.000
_cell.length_c   1.000
_cell.angle_alpha   90.00
_cell.angle_beta   90.00
_cell.angle_gamma   90.00
#
_symmetry.space_group_name_H-M   'P 1'
#
loop_
_entity.id
_entity.type
_entity.pdbx_description
1 polymer ?
#
loop_
_entity_poly.entity_id
_entity_poly.type
_entity_poly.pdbx_seq_one_letter_code
_entity_poly.pdbx_strand_id
1 'polypeptide(L)'
;MSAEIQPGNASADVADRDSALAQVAKLPLVKIVPLERYLARRHDGHGFAPEFLTQKAAEDYLILRGLLEPRDTWPRGASPLASSPNVPDLCVGVMSMECRPHAPALLVRKDGTFAVNTWEPPSLVPVPGTWPNVRRVLLWLAEDEAGLDWLLNWIAFKVQHPGSRPGTAILLQGPPGSGKNVLYRVLAHLLGPSNCVQIGEADLAKPYNFHFATKLLIFANELLDNHKRGGSLGDGLKATITDGEVFLESKGVARTSATNRAGLLAATNRTKPIEIEEGDRRWTVLHNRTKPAEYTHPDLGMTHREFLESLHAPGEDDAFTPEFMRQVAAFAHDMGTRAVDVRRVRRPHVNASREELQQLSEPVTEQFLRELSESPDPDAQLRDWATTGPMAQAIHRGGAQVGKTQAFSNDALYAAVCGFCIAVGQKHPPQKRTFLAALKTAGWTEQRDNRARGWLPSWHQPAQDASPQAAKVVPLTGPRGVHVASTNNPQPSPEAMLGRVPPTNGGGPTR
;
A
#
# COMPACT_ATOMS: atom_id res chain seq x y z
N MET A 1 27.52 45.16 58.67
CA MET A 1 26.47 44.11 58.54
C MET A 1 25.78 44.36 57.21
N SER A 2 26.36 44.01 56.05
CA SER A 2 27.18 42.84 55.64
C SER A 2 26.32 41.63 55.27
N ALA A 3 26.04 41.52 53.98
CA ALA A 3 25.78 40.26 53.26
C ALA A 3 26.02 40.53 51.76
N GLU A 4 27.18 40.14 51.24
CA GLU A 4 27.40 40.10 49.80
C GLU A 4 26.80 38.80 49.24
N ILE A 5 26.13 38.88 48.09
CA ILE A 5 26.02 37.76 47.16
C ILE A 5 26.36 38.31 45.78
N GLN A 6 27.47 37.85 45.20
CA GLN A 6 27.90 38.30 43.88
C GLN A 6 26.97 37.74 42.79
N PRO A 7 26.59 38.51 41.76
CA PRO A 7 25.95 38.00 40.55
C PRO A 7 26.98 37.31 39.64
N GLY A 8 27.67 36.29 40.16
CA GLY A 8 28.62 35.47 39.42
C GLY A 8 27.92 34.44 38.53
N ASN A 9 28.51 34.16 37.36
CA ASN A 9 28.24 33.01 36.49
C ASN A 9 26.81 32.81 35.94
N ALA A 10 25.96 33.85 35.88
CA ALA A 10 24.72 33.76 35.11
C ALA A 10 24.94 33.98 33.58
N SER A 11 25.78 34.93 33.20
CA SER A 11 26.07 35.27 31.80
C SER A 11 27.18 34.42 31.18
N ALA A 12 28.17 34.01 31.97
CA ALA A 12 29.28 33.17 31.52
C ALA A 12 28.79 31.77 31.09
N ASP A 13 27.97 31.10 31.91
CA ASP A 13 27.43 29.77 31.59
C ASP A 13 26.52 29.79 30.35
N VAL A 14 25.82 30.90 30.05
CA VAL A 14 25.05 31.04 28.82
C VAL A 14 25.98 31.23 27.62
N ALA A 15 27.01 32.07 27.74
CA ALA A 15 27.99 32.29 26.67
C ALA A 15 28.81 31.02 26.34
N ASP A 16 29.25 30.26 27.35
CA ASP A 16 29.93 28.98 27.14
C ASP A 16 28.98 27.90 26.61
N ARG A 17 27.69 27.93 26.95
CA ARG A 17 26.67 27.02 26.40
C ARG A 17 26.34 27.32 24.95
N ASP A 18 26.25 28.59 24.55
CA ASP A 18 26.07 28.99 23.15
C ASP A 18 27.35 28.78 22.33
N SER A 19 28.54 28.96 22.93
CA SER A 19 29.83 28.58 22.37
C SER A 19 29.93 27.05 22.17
N ALA A 20 29.46 26.25 23.13
CA ALA A 20 29.36 24.80 23.00
C ALA A 20 28.37 24.39 21.91
N LEU A 21 27.22 25.07 21.77
CA LEU A 21 26.26 24.84 20.68
C LEU A 21 26.86 25.20 19.32
N ALA A 22 27.60 26.30 19.20
CA ALA A 22 28.40 26.63 18.02
C ALA A 22 29.44 25.53 17.70
N GLN A 23 30.07 24.94 18.73
CA GLN A 23 30.94 23.79 18.60
C GLN A 23 30.24 22.44 18.30
N VAL A 24 28.91 22.35 18.35
CA VAL A 24 28.14 21.13 18.01
C VAL A 24 27.66 21.13 16.55
N ALA A 25 27.79 22.26 15.84
CA ALA A 25 27.53 22.37 14.40
C ALA A 25 28.56 21.63 13.51
N LYS A 26 29.52 20.88 14.10
CA LYS A 26 30.58 20.07 13.45
C LYS A 26 30.06 18.85 12.66
N LEU A 27 29.11 19.05 11.75
CA LEU A 27 28.93 18.17 10.61
C LEU A 27 29.00 19.00 9.32
N PRO A 28 29.88 18.64 8.37
CA PRO A 28 30.02 19.34 7.10
C PRO A 28 28.74 19.28 6.25
N LEU A 29 28.73 20.06 5.15
CA LEU A 29 27.70 19.91 4.12
C LEU A 29 27.67 18.48 3.58
N VAL A 30 26.48 17.98 3.24
CA VAL A 30 26.36 16.67 2.59
C VAL A 30 26.12 16.85 1.10
N LYS A 31 27.06 16.41 0.26
CA LYS A 31 26.91 16.41 -1.20
C LYS A 31 26.31 15.08 -1.66
N ILE A 32 25.09 15.10 -2.19
CA ILE A 32 24.54 13.95 -2.88
C ILE A 32 25.17 13.89 -4.27
N VAL A 33 26.23 13.08 -4.39
CA VAL A 33 27.08 13.00 -5.59
C VAL A 33 26.27 12.65 -6.84
N PRO A 34 25.32 11.68 -6.84
CA PRO A 34 24.52 11.39 -8.03
C PRO A 34 23.61 12.54 -8.48
N LEU A 35 23.34 13.54 -7.63
CA LEU A 35 22.54 14.73 -7.97
C LEU A 35 23.40 15.99 -8.19
N GLU A 36 24.70 15.97 -7.84
CA GLU A 36 25.55 17.15 -7.67
C GLU A 36 24.88 18.27 -6.84
N ARG A 37 24.18 17.89 -5.77
CA ARG A 37 23.45 18.79 -4.86
C ARG A 37 23.94 18.70 -3.43
N TYR A 38 23.78 19.78 -2.69
CA TYR A 38 24.26 19.90 -1.31
C TYR A 38 23.09 20.06 -0.34
N LEU A 39 23.22 19.46 0.84
CA LEU A 39 22.32 19.59 1.97
C LEU A 39 23.06 20.28 3.12
N ALA A 40 22.46 21.34 3.66
CA ALA A 40 22.92 21.97 4.89
C ALA A 40 22.25 21.33 6.11
N ARG A 41 22.92 21.41 7.26
CA ARG A 41 22.34 21.01 8.55
C ARG A 41 21.29 22.04 8.98
N ARG A 42 20.17 21.59 9.58
CA ARG A 42 19.11 22.48 10.06
C ARG A 42 19.60 23.37 11.21
N HIS A 43 18.96 24.53 11.40
CA HIS A 43 19.32 25.50 12.45
C HIS A 43 19.12 24.97 13.87
N ASP A 44 18.19 24.03 14.05
CA ASP A 44 17.97 23.25 15.28
C ASP A 44 19.09 22.22 15.55
N GLY A 45 20.03 22.01 14.62
CA GLY A 45 21.10 21.03 14.72
C GLY A 45 20.68 19.58 14.45
N HIS A 46 19.40 19.31 14.19
CA HIS A 46 18.85 17.97 13.97
C HIS A 46 18.58 17.71 12.49
N GLY A 47 19.19 16.67 11.93
CA GLY A 47 19.00 16.30 10.52
C GLY A 47 19.51 17.35 9.52
N PHE A 48 18.97 17.29 8.31
CA PHE A 48 19.37 18.13 7.17
C PHE A 48 18.16 18.90 6.64
N ALA A 49 18.40 20.10 6.10
CA ALA A 49 17.36 20.87 5.43
C ALA A 49 16.84 20.05 4.22
N PRO A 50 15.52 20.02 3.95
CA PRO A 50 14.96 19.22 2.86
C PRO A 50 15.29 19.80 1.46
N GLU A 51 15.78 21.04 1.41
CA GLU A 51 16.07 21.77 0.18
C GLU A 51 17.51 21.58 -0.30
N PHE A 52 17.66 21.29 -1.59
CA PHE A 52 18.96 21.12 -2.24
C PHE A 52 19.60 22.45 -2.62
N LEU A 53 20.61 22.87 -1.85
CA LEU A 53 21.48 23.97 -2.21
C LEU A 53 22.19 23.69 -3.55
N THR A 54 22.34 24.74 -4.35
CA THR A 54 23.29 24.75 -5.48
C THR A 54 24.72 24.79 -4.94
N GLN A 55 25.71 24.40 -5.75
CA GLN A 55 27.12 24.55 -5.36
C GLN A 55 27.46 25.99 -4.93
N LYS A 56 26.91 26.99 -5.63
CA LYS A 56 27.11 28.39 -5.26
C LYS A 56 26.54 28.71 -3.86
N ALA A 57 25.31 28.30 -3.58
CA ALA A 57 24.68 28.53 -2.28
C ALA A 57 25.36 27.75 -1.14
N ALA A 58 25.89 26.56 -1.43
CA ALA A 58 26.71 25.75 -0.52
C ALA A 58 28.04 26.42 -0.17
N GLU A 59 28.75 26.94 -1.18
CA GLU A 59 29.95 27.77 -1.00
C GLU A 59 29.64 29.05 -0.20
N ASP A 60 28.60 29.79 -0.57
CA ASP A 60 28.20 31.04 0.10
C ASP A 60 27.82 30.78 1.59
N TYR A 61 27.19 29.64 1.89
CA TYR A 61 26.89 29.18 3.25
C TYR A 61 28.14 28.87 4.09
N LEU A 62 29.19 28.28 3.49
CA LEU A 62 30.45 28.02 4.17
C LEU A 62 31.25 29.31 4.43
N ILE A 63 31.28 30.22 3.46
CA ILE A 63 31.93 31.54 3.61
C ILE A 63 31.26 32.36 4.72
N LEU A 64 29.92 32.40 4.75
CA LEU A 64 29.16 33.09 5.79
C LEU A 64 29.40 32.53 7.21
N ARG A 65 29.89 31.29 7.32
CA ARG A 65 30.28 30.64 8.59
C ARG A 65 31.79 30.69 8.89
N GLY A 66 32.59 31.36 8.06
CA GLY A 66 34.05 31.41 8.23
C GLY A 66 34.75 30.07 7.99
N LEU A 67 34.09 29.14 7.27
CA LEU A 67 34.63 27.81 6.94
C LEU A 67 35.30 27.80 5.55
N LEU A 68 35.10 28.83 4.74
CA LEU A 68 35.81 29.07 3.49
C LEU A 68 36.20 30.54 3.38
N GLU A 69 37.38 30.79 2.82
CA GLU A 69 37.83 32.13 2.46
C GLU A 69 36.93 32.78 1.38
N PRO A 70 36.85 34.11 1.30
CA PRO A 70 36.10 34.83 0.27
C PRO A 70 36.48 34.42 -1.17
N ARG A 71 35.49 34.39 -2.07
CA ARG A 71 35.63 33.85 -3.45
C ARG A 71 36.73 34.48 -4.29
N ASP A 72 37.05 35.74 -4.02
CA ASP A 72 38.06 36.55 -4.70
C ASP A 72 39.51 36.16 -4.31
N THR A 73 39.69 35.43 -3.21
CA THR A 73 40.97 34.82 -2.81
C THR A 73 41.28 33.52 -3.59
N TRP A 74 40.29 32.90 -4.24
CA TRP A 74 40.43 31.57 -4.84
C TRP A 74 41.13 31.64 -6.22
N PRO A 75 41.97 30.66 -6.59
CA PRO A 75 42.45 30.53 -7.96
C PRO A 75 41.29 30.41 -8.94
N ARG A 76 41.39 31.06 -10.12
CA ARG A 76 40.29 31.09 -11.10
C ARG A 76 39.84 29.69 -11.52
N GLY A 77 38.60 29.34 -11.15
CA GLY A 77 37.97 28.04 -11.42
C GLY A 77 38.13 27.00 -10.30
N ALA A 78 38.97 27.24 -9.30
CA ALA A 78 39.25 26.31 -8.21
C ALA A 78 38.20 26.42 -7.07
N SER A 79 36.97 26.00 -7.33
CA SER A 79 35.98 25.82 -6.26
C SER A 79 36.40 24.69 -5.31
N PRO A 80 36.40 24.92 -3.98
CA PRO A 80 36.66 23.87 -2.99
C PRO A 80 35.68 22.70 -3.03
N LEU A 81 34.43 22.91 -3.46
CA LEU A 81 33.38 21.88 -3.51
C LEU A 81 33.24 21.17 -4.87
N ALA A 82 33.83 21.75 -5.93
CA ALA A 82 33.81 21.16 -7.28
C ALA A 82 34.88 20.08 -7.49
N SER A 83 36.03 20.20 -6.80
CA SER A 83 37.22 19.36 -7.03
C SER A 83 37.10 17.92 -6.51
N SER A 84 36.26 17.70 -5.49
CA SER A 84 36.07 16.40 -4.84
C SER A 84 34.66 16.31 -4.23
N PRO A 85 34.01 15.12 -4.22
CA PRO A 85 32.78 14.93 -3.47
C PRO A 85 33.01 14.92 -1.95
N ASN A 86 34.24 14.63 -1.49
CA ASN A 86 34.65 14.68 -0.10
C ASN A 86 35.71 15.78 0.09
N VAL A 87 35.40 16.77 0.91
CA VAL A 87 36.30 17.89 1.25
C VAL A 87 36.47 17.85 2.77
N PRO A 88 37.67 17.58 3.31
CA PRO A 88 37.89 17.47 4.75
C PRO A 88 37.27 18.64 5.52
N ASP A 89 36.54 18.32 6.59
CA ASP A 89 35.82 19.23 7.49
C ASP A 89 34.74 20.14 6.86
N LEU A 90 34.60 20.17 5.53
CA LEU A 90 33.71 21.07 4.78
C LEU A 90 32.57 20.35 4.05
N CYS A 91 32.83 19.18 3.45
CA CYS A 91 31.81 18.42 2.73
C CYS A 91 32.02 16.89 2.76
N VAL A 92 30.96 16.12 2.99
CA VAL A 92 30.95 14.65 2.84
C VAL A 92 30.06 14.24 1.68
N GLY A 93 30.61 13.42 0.79
CA GLY A 93 29.95 12.88 -0.39
C GLY A 93 29.13 11.64 -0.04
N VAL A 94 27.83 11.68 -0.30
CA VAL A 94 26.90 10.55 -0.15
C VAL A 94 26.36 10.10 -1.51
N MET A 95 26.21 8.79 -1.66
CA MET A 95 25.71 8.15 -2.88
C MET A 95 24.18 7.93 -2.87
N SER A 96 23.51 8.18 -1.73
CA SER A 96 22.06 7.99 -1.63
C SER A 96 21.44 8.71 -0.42
N MET A 97 20.12 8.69 -0.34
CA MET A 97 19.32 9.05 0.84
C MET A 97 18.58 7.81 1.33
N GLU A 98 18.47 7.62 2.64
CA GLU A 98 17.61 6.58 3.22
C GLU A 98 16.87 7.13 4.45
N CYS A 99 15.58 6.88 4.58
CA CYS A 99 14.92 7.04 5.88
C CYS A 99 15.20 5.78 6.72
N ARG A 100 16.07 5.87 7.73
CA ARG A 100 16.42 4.74 8.60
C ARG A 100 16.19 5.09 10.08
N PRO A 101 15.07 4.62 10.66
CA PRO A 101 14.74 4.89 12.06
C PRO A 101 15.84 4.50 13.06
N HIS A 102 16.06 5.37 14.04
CA HIS A 102 17.04 5.22 15.14
C HIS A 102 18.50 5.04 14.71
N ALA A 103 18.86 5.34 13.46
CA ALA A 103 20.24 5.29 12.96
C ALA A 103 20.88 6.69 12.90
N PRO A 104 22.24 6.80 12.87
CA PRO A 104 22.93 8.08 12.77
C PRO A 104 22.59 8.90 11.51
N ALA A 105 22.93 10.18 11.51
CA ALA A 105 22.68 11.11 10.39
C ALA A 105 23.43 10.75 9.08
N LEU A 106 24.55 10.04 9.20
CA LEU A 106 25.30 9.44 8.09
C LEU A 106 25.32 7.92 8.25
N LEU A 107 25.09 7.21 7.16
CA LEU A 107 24.94 5.75 7.11
C LEU A 107 26.04 5.15 6.22
N VAL A 108 26.78 4.17 6.72
CA VAL A 108 27.69 3.37 5.87
C VAL A 108 26.87 2.31 5.13
N ARG A 109 27.01 2.27 3.80
CA ARG A 109 26.35 1.31 2.90
C ARG A 109 27.25 0.08 2.67
N LYS A 110 26.68 -1.01 2.15
CA LYS A 110 27.37 -2.30 1.92
C LYS A 110 28.58 -2.20 0.98
N ASP A 111 28.60 -1.18 0.11
CA ASP A 111 29.64 -0.89 -0.87
C ASP A 111 30.74 0.05 -0.32
N GLY A 112 30.72 0.38 0.97
CA GLY A 112 31.66 1.31 1.62
C GLY A 112 31.32 2.79 1.39
N THR A 113 30.29 3.11 0.60
CA THR A 113 29.86 4.49 0.36
C THR A 113 28.91 4.98 1.46
N PHE A 114 28.74 6.30 1.59
CA PHE A 114 27.79 6.87 2.55
C PHE A 114 26.39 7.10 1.94
N ALA A 115 25.35 7.00 2.76
CA ALA A 115 24.03 7.60 2.55
C ALA A 115 23.75 8.63 3.66
N VAL A 116 22.94 9.63 3.35
CA VAL A 116 22.36 10.52 4.37
C VAL A 116 21.09 9.89 4.94
N ASN A 117 20.95 9.92 6.27
CA ASN A 117 19.72 9.51 6.92
C ASN A 117 18.71 10.67 6.88
N THR A 118 17.54 10.42 6.28
CA THR A 118 16.43 11.38 6.20
C THR A 118 15.34 11.12 7.24
N TRP A 119 15.58 10.22 8.19
CA TRP A 119 14.67 9.98 9.30
C TRP A 119 14.77 11.06 10.37
N GLU A 120 13.62 11.67 10.70
CA GLU A 120 13.45 12.52 11.88
C GLU A 120 12.46 11.84 12.86
N PRO A 121 12.64 11.92 14.18
CA PRO A 121 11.64 11.42 15.12
C PRO A 121 10.33 12.23 15.01
N PRO A 122 9.15 11.64 15.28
CA PRO A 122 7.91 12.40 15.37
C PRO A 122 7.98 13.45 16.48
N SER A 123 7.50 14.67 16.19
CA SER A 123 7.40 15.76 17.16
C SER A 123 6.18 15.64 18.09
N LEU A 124 5.26 14.73 17.78
CA LEU A 124 4.12 14.39 18.63
C LEU A 124 4.59 13.58 19.84
N VAL A 125 4.43 14.13 21.05
CA VAL A 125 4.63 13.38 22.30
C VAL A 125 3.40 12.52 22.58
N PRO A 126 3.51 11.18 22.69
CA PRO A 126 2.39 10.32 23.07
C PRO A 126 1.99 10.54 24.54
N VAL A 127 0.70 10.58 24.83
CA VAL A 127 0.15 10.81 26.18
C VAL A 127 -1.04 9.87 26.41
N PRO A 128 -1.18 9.20 27.58
CA PRO A 128 -2.37 8.37 27.85
C PRO A 128 -3.68 9.17 27.75
N GLY A 129 -4.72 8.60 27.12
CA GLY A 129 -6.02 9.24 27.01
C GLY A 129 -7.01 8.47 26.12
N THR A 130 -8.19 9.06 25.89
CA THR A 130 -9.20 8.55 24.95
C THR A 130 -9.11 9.26 23.60
N TRP A 131 -9.51 8.58 22.53
CA TRP A 131 -9.40 9.09 21.15
C TRP A 131 -10.71 8.94 20.32
N PRO A 132 -11.89 9.32 20.85
CA PRO A 132 -13.18 9.02 20.24
C PRO A 132 -13.38 9.61 18.84
N ASN A 133 -12.87 10.82 18.57
CA ASN A 133 -13.00 11.43 17.24
C ASN A 133 -12.06 10.76 16.23
N VAL A 134 -10.85 10.37 16.66
CA VAL A 134 -9.96 9.55 15.81
C VAL A 134 -10.64 8.21 15.51
N ARG A 135 -11.26 7.55 16.51
CA ARG A 135 -12.03 6.31 16.31
C ARG A 135 -13.16 6.49 15.31
N ARG A 136 -13.90 7.61 15.37
CA ARG A 136 -15.00 7.92 14.45
C ARG A 136 -14.53 8.11 13.00
N VAL A 137 -13.35 8.72 12.79
CA VAL A 137 -12.70 8.79 11.45
C VAL A 137 -12.24 7.41 10.98
N LEU A 138 -11.57 6.64 11.85
CA LEU A 138 -11.04 5.31 11.50
C LEU A 138 -12.16 4.32 11.17
N LEU A 139 -13.19 4.22 12.01
CA LEU A 139 -14.33 3.32 11.79
C LEU A 139 -15.08 3.68 10.50
N TRP A 140 -15.31 4.98 10.25
CA TRP A 140 -15.94 5.44 9.02
C TRP A 140 -15.16 5.04 7.76
N LEU A 141 -13.83 5.07 7.82
CA LEU A 141 -12.97 4.65 6.72
C LEU A 141 -12.85 3.12 6.60
N ALA A 142 -12.99 2.38 7.69
CA ALA A 142 -12.67 0.95 7.77
C ALA A 142 -13.85 0.00 7.51
N GLU A 143 -15.00 0.52 7.07
CA GLU A 143 -16.26 -0.19 6.78
C GLU A 143 -16.96 -0.79 8.02
N ASP A 144 -16.25 -1.55 8.86
CA ASP A 144 -16.78 -2.12 10.11
C ASP A 144 -15.73 -2.21 11.24
N GLU A 145 -16.11 -2.83 12.36
CA GLU A 145 -15.25 -3.05 13.54
C GLU A 145 -14.11 -4.06 13.30
N ALA A 146 -14.26 -5.02 12.38
CA ALA A 146 -13.24 -6.02 12.06
C ALA A 146 -12.15 -5.45 11.13
N GLY A 147 -12.58 -4.60 10.18
CA GLY A 147 -11.72 -3.74 9.37
C GLY A 147 -11.02 -2.70 10.22
N LEU A 148 -11.72 -2.06 11.18
CA LEU A 148 -11.12 -1.13 12.14
C LEU A 148 -10.02 -1.82 12.94
N ASP A 149 -10.27 -2.98 13.54
CA ASP A 149 -9.25 -3.68 14.33
C ASP A 149 -8.07 -4.18 13.48
N TRP A 150 -8.29 -4.57 12.21
CA TRP A 150 -7.19 -4.84 11.28
C TRP A 150 -6.37 -3.56 11.00
N LEU A 151 -7.03 -2.43 10.78
CA LEU A 151 -6.41 -1.13 10.52
C LEU A 151 -5.59 -0.64 11.73
N LEU A 152 -6.14 -0.74 12.95
CA LEU A 152 -5.43 -0.42 14.20
C LEU A 152 -4.18 -1.29 14.37
N ASN A 153 -4.27 -2.59 14.07
CA ASN A 153 -3.14 -3.50 14.12
C ASN A 153 -2.05 -3.16 13.08
N TRP A 154 -2.43 -2.74 11.87
CA TRP A 154 -1.50 -2.26 10.83
C TRP A 154 -0.81 -0.94 11.23
N ILE A 155 -1.55 -0.01 11.82
CA ILE A 155 -1.01 1.28 12.29
C ILE A 155 -0.04 1.06 13.46
N ALA A 156 -0.44 0.29 14.47
CA ALA A 156 0.43 -0.07 15.60
C ALA A 156 1.74 -0.72 15.14
N PHE A 157 1.69 -1.63 14.15
CA PHE A 157 2.90 -2.19 13.52
C PHE A 157 3.80 -1.12 12.90
N LYS A 158 3.25 -0.16 12.14
CA LYS A 158 4.07 0.93 11.56
C LYS A 158 4.62 1.90 12.61
N VAL A 159 3.94 2.11 13.73
CA VAL A 159 4.41 2.96 14.85
C VAL A 159 5.51 2.26 15.65
N GLN A 160 5.34 0.99 15.99
CA GLN A 160 6.30 0.22 16.81
C GLN A 160 7.49 -0.30 15.99
N HIS A 161 7.31 -0.54 14.69
CA HIS A 161 8.34 -1.05 13.79
C HIS A 161 8.48 -0.15 12.54
N PRO A 162 8.80 1.15 12.70
CA PRO A 162 8.81 2.12 11.61
C PRO A 162 9.76 1.74 10.47
N GLY A 163 10.89 1.11 10.80
CA GLY A 163 11.87 0.61 9.81
C GLY A 163 11.48 -0.69 9.10
N SER A 164 10.33 -1.30 9.44
CA SER A 164 9.80 -2.51 8.81
C SER A 164 8.64 -2.22 7.87
N ARG A 165 8.49 -3.05 6.83
CA ARG A 165 7.33 -3.02 5.92
C ARG A 165 6.21 -3.93 6.42
N PRO A 166 4.93 -3.53 6.28
CA PRO A 166 3.79 -4.41 6.51
C PRO A 166 3.73 -5.59 5.54
N GLY A 167 4.20 -5.39 4.31
CA GLY A 167 4.00 -6.33 3.18
C GLY A 167 2.60 -6.25 2.55
N THR A 168 1.73 -5.41 3.12
CA THR A 168 0.37 -5.10 2.67
C THR A 168 0.19 -3.60 2.49
N ALA A 169 -0.78 -3.22 1.66
CA ALA A 169 -1.21 -1.86 1.40
C ALA A 169 -2.71 -1.70 1.67
N ILE A 170 -3.13 -0.46 1.89
CA ILE A 170 -4.51 -0.09 2.20
C ILE A 170 -5.05 0.75 1.04
N LEU A 171 -6.18 0.34 0.47
CA LEU A 171 -6.93 1.09 -0.52
C LEU A 171 -8.20 1.67 0.13
N LEU A 172 -8.24 2.99 0.31
CA LEU A 172 -9.41 3.73 0.79
C LEU A 172 -10.30 4.15 -0.39
N GLN A 173 -11.37 3.40 -0.61
CA GLN A 173 -12.36 3.68 -1.64
C GLN A 173 -13.53 4.51 -1.08
N GLY A 174 -14.18 5.32 -1.91
CA GLY A 174 -15.38 6.07 -1.54
C GLY A 174 -15.37 7.56 -1.93
N PRO A 175 -16.46 8.29 -1.67
CA PRO A 175 -16.66 9.66 -2.15
C PRO A 175 -15.65 10.69 -1.60
N PRO A 176 -15.48 11.85 -2.25
CA PRO A 176 -14.69 12.96 -1.71
C PRO A 176 -15.25 13.43 -0.36
N GLY A 177 -14.38 14.02 0.46
CA GLY A 177 -14.73 14.45 1.82
C GLY A 177 -14.92 13.32 2.84
N SER A 178 -14.61 12.05 2.51
CA SER A 178 -14.78 10.89 3.42
C SER A 178 -13.64 10.68 4.43
N GLY A 179 -12.89 11.73 4.79
CA GLY A 179 -11.85 11.66 5.83
C GLY A 179 -10.52 11.02 5.40
N LYS A 180 -10.36 10.59 4.14
CA LYS A 180 -9.15 9.89 3.65
C LYS A 180 -7.84 10.64 3.95
N ASN A 181 -7.83 11.97 3.72
CA ASN A 181 -6.67 12.83 4.01
C ASN A 181 -6.47 13.06 5.51
N VAL A 182 -7.55 13.02 6.32
CA VAL A 182 -7.46 13.13 7.79
C VAL A 182 -6.72 11.91 8.35
N LEU A 183 -6.98 10.69 7.85
CA LEU A 183 -6.17 9.52 8.20
C LEU A 183 -4.69 9.75 7.87
N TYR A 184 -4.38 10.14 6.63
CA TYR A 184 -2.99 10.37 6.23
C TYR A 184 -2.28 11.37 7.16
N ARG A 185 -2.92 12.49 7.50
CA ARG A 185 -2.36 13.51 8.40
C ARG A 185 -2.19 13.01 9.84
N VAL A 186 -3.15 12.25 10.38
CA VAL A 186 -3.00 11.57 11.68
C VAL A 186 -1.79 10.63 11.67
N LEU A 187 -1.64 9.81 10.63
CA LEU A 187 -0.47 8.93 10.48
C LEU A 187 0.85 9.71 10.31
N ALA A 188 0.82 10.88 9.66
CA ALA A 188 1.99 11.75 9.54
C ALA A 188 2.41 12.36 10.89
N HIS A 189 1.48 12.71 11.78
CA HIS A 189 1.81 13.10 13.15
C HIS A 189 2.39 11.94 13.97
N LEU A 190 1.85 10.72 13.81
CA LEU A 190 2.33 9.51 14.48
C LEU A 190 3.74 9.07 14.01
N LEU A 191 4.04 9.19 12.72
CA LEU A 191 5.29 8.70 12.12
C LEU A 191 6.36 9.77 11.89
N GLY A 192 6.01 11.06 12.02
CA GLY A 192 6.86 12.21 11.69
C GLY A 192 6.59 12.71 10.27
N PRO A 193 6.13 13.96 10.05
CA PRO A 193 5.67 14.40 8.73
C PRO A 193 6.75 14.33 7.63
N SER A 194 8.01 14.58 7.97
CA SER A 194 9.17 14.46 7.08
C SER A 194 9.49 13.01 6.67
N ASN A 195 9.01 12.01 7.41
CA ASN A 195 9.11 10.59 7.05
C ASN A 195 7.98 10.12 6.13
N CYS A 196 6.97 10.97 5.91
CA CYS A 196 5.82 10.72 5.06
C CYS A 196 5.95 11.45 3.71
N VAL A 197 5.07 11.10 2.77
CA VAL A 197 4.90 11.79 1.50
C VAL A 197 3.51 11.52 0.94
N GLN A 198 2.90 12.53 0.32
CA GLN A 198 1.74 12.37 -0.54
C GLN A 198 2.20 12.49 -2.00
N ILE A 199 1.72 11.58 -2.85
CA ILE A 199 2.02 11.55 -4.29
C ILE A 199 0.72 11.47 -5.09
N GLY A 200 0.73 11.99 -6.32
CA GLY A 200 -0.43 11.94 -7.23
C GLY A 200 -0.15 11.18 -8.52
N GLU A 201 -1.16 11.15 -9.41
CA GLU A 201 -1.05 10.56 -10.76
C GLU A 201 0.20 11.08 -11.52
N ALA A 202 0.48 12.38 -11.40
CA ALA A 202 1.61 13.02 -12.08
C ALA A 202 2.97 12.47 -11.65
N ASP A 203 3.11 11.86 -10.48
CA ASP A 203 4.37 11.28 -9.99
C ASP A 203 4.46 9.79 -10.32
N LEU A 204 3.35 9.07 -10.16
CA LEU A 204 3.20 7.67 -10.58
C LEU A 204 3.32 7.48 -12.10
N ALA A 205 3.01 8.52 -12.89
CA ALA A 205 3.18 8.53 -14.34
C ALA A 205 4.62 8.80 -14.82
N LYS A 206 5.58 9.00 -13.91
CA LYS A 206 7.01 9.20 -14.19
C LYS A 206 7.81 7.99 -13.68
N PRO A 207 8.97 7.66 -14.28
CA PRO A 207 9.88 6.67 -13.71
C PRO A 207 10.60 7.14 -12.43
N TYR A 208 10.54 8.44 -12.10
CA TYR A 208 11.37 9.05 -11.05
C TYR A 208 10.73 8.96 -9.66
N ASN A 209 11.16 7.98 -8.87
CA ASN A 209 10.61 7.65 -7.56
C ASN A 209 11.44 8.15 -6.36
N PHE A 210 12.63 8.72 -6.58
CA PHE A 210 13.62 9.08 -5.54
C PHE A 210 13.04 9.88 -4.35
N HIS A 211 12.08 10.76 -4.62
CA HIS A 211 11.46 11.63 -3.62
C HIS A 211 10.47 10.91 -2.67
N PHE A 212 9.93 9.75 -3.06
CA PHE A 212 8.98 8.97 -2.24
C PHE A 212 9.47 7.58 -1.83
N ALA A 213 10.29 6.90 -2.64
CA ALA A 213 10.64 5.50 -2.45
C ALA A 213 11.46 5.19 -1.18
N THR A 214 12.01 6.21 -0.52
CA THR A 214 12.78 6.11 0.73
C THR A 214 11.94 6.32 2.00
N LYS A 215 10.67 6.72 1.88
CA LYS A 215 9.79 7.17 2.98
C LYS A 215 9.20 6.00 3.78
N LEU A 216 8.74 6.27 5.01
CA LEU A 216 8.13 5.25 5.89
C LEU A 216 6.64 5.03 5.61
N LEU A 217 5.96 6.05 5.09
CA LEU A 217 4.58 6.00 4.62
C LEU A 217 4.46 6.80 3.32
N ILE A 218 3.89 6.16 2.30
CA ILE A 218 3.54 6.79 1.03
C ILE A 218 2.01 6.86 0.95
N PHE A 219 1.47 8.03 0.67
CA PHE A 219 0.05 8.24 0.42
C PHE A 219 -0.19 8.57 -1.06
N ALA A 220 -0.65 7.58 -1.83
CA ALA A 220 -1.05 7.75 -3.22
C ALA A 220 -2.50 8.27 -3.27
N ASN A 221 -2.66 9.60 -3.37
CA ASN A 221 -3.98 10.20 -3.52
C ASN A 221 -4.45 10.13 -4.98
N GLU A 222 -5.76 9.96 -5.17
CA GLU A 222 -6.40 9.80 -6.48
C GLU A 222 -5.75 8.73 -7.35
N LEU A 223 -5.65 7.50 -6.83
CA LEU A 223 -5.14 6.36 -7.59
C LEU A 223 -6.09 6.01 -8.74
N LEU A 224 -5.60 6.15 -9.98
CA LEU A 224 -6.31 5.90 -11.23
C LEU A 224 -5.63 4.77 -12.02
N ASP A 225 -6.36 3.71 -12.37
CA ASP A 225 -5.84 2.80 -13.39
C ASP A 225 -5.79 3.50 -14.76
N ASN A 226 -4.66 3.32 -15.44
CA ASN A 226 -4.27 4.02 -16.66
C ASN A 226 -3.80 3.01 -17.71
N HIS A 227 -4.65 2.01 -17.99
CA HIS A 227 -4.48 0.98 -19.03
C HIS A 227 -3.98 1.50 -20.39
N LYS A 228 -4.17 2.80 -20.70
CA LYS A 228 -3.72 3.49 -21.92
C LYS A 228 -2.20 3.53 -22.15
N ARG A 229 -1.34 3.14 -21.19
CA ARG A 229 0.13 3.27 -21.30
C ARG A 229 0.95 1.98 -21.21
N GLY A 230 0.34 0.81 -21.40
CA GLY A 230 1.06 -0.43 -21.79
C GLY A 230 1.91 -1.13 -20.72
N GLY A 231 2.14 -0.52 -19.56
CA GLY A 231 2.50 -1.17 -18.31
C GLY A 231 1.55 -0.67 -17.22
N SER A 232 1.12 -1.53 -16.29
CA SER A 232 0.11 -1.12 -15.32
C SER A 232 0.72 -0.19 -14.27
N LEU A 233 -0.05 0.81 -13.82
CA LEU A 233 0.30 1.61 -12.65
C LEU A 233 0.43 0.72 -11.40
N GLY A 234 -0.30 -0.39 -11.41
CA GLY A 234 -0.22 -1.47 -10.44
C GLY A 234 1.19 -2.03 -10.30
N ASP A 235 1.97 -2.29 -11.36
CA ASP A 235 3.21 -3.07 -11.23
C ASP A 235 4.34 -2.30 -10.52
N GLY A 236 4.45 -0.98 -10.72
CA GLY A 236 5.35 -0.13 -9.92
C GLY A 236 4.94 -0.02 -8.45
N LEU A 237 3.63 -0.03 -8.18
CA LEU A 237 3.12 -0.04 -6.80
C LEU A 237 3.25 -1.43 -6.15
N LYS A 238 3.02 -2.53 -6.87
CA LYS A 238 3.20 -3.92 -6.41
C LYS A 238 4.61 -4.09 -5.84
N ALA A 239 5.65 -3.68 -6.59
CA ALA A 239 7.04 -3.68 -6.14
C ALA A 239 7.26 -2.84 -4.87
N THR A 240 6.68 -1.63 -4.83
CA THR A 240 6.73 -0.74 -3.65
C THR A 240 6.11 -1.40 -2.40
N ILE A 241 5.12 -2.28 -2.55
CA ILE A 241 4.51 -3.04 -1.45
C ILE A 241 5.38 -4.23 -1.04
N THR A 242 5.87 -5.03 -1.99
CA THR A 242 6.47 -6.35 -1.70
C THR A 242 7.97 -6.34 -1.49
N ASP A 243 8.73 -5.49 -2.16
CA ASP A 243 10.15 -5.76 -2.43
C ASP A 243 11.09 -5.23 -1.34
N GLY A 244 12.14 -5.99 -1.00
CA GLY A 244 13.05 -5.69 0.11
C GLY A 244 13.97 -4.49 -0.13
N GLU A 245 14.41 -4.32 -1.37
CA GLU A 245 15.17 -3.17 -1.85
C GLU A 245 14.44 -2.60 -3.07
N VAL A 246 14.49 -1.28 -3.24
CA VAL A 246 13.93 -0.55 -4.38
C VAL A 246 15.03 0.23 -5.09
N PHE A 247 14.93 0.35 -6.40
CA PHE A 247 15.82 1.21 -7.19
C PHE A 247 15.30 2.64 -7.16
N LEU A 248 16.12 3.56 -6.66
CA LEU A 248 15.88 4.99 -6.69
C LEU A 248 16.24 5.54 -8.07
N GLU A 249 15.29 6.24 -8.70
CA GLU A 249 15.40 6.81 -10.03
C GLU A 249 15.25 8.33 -10.01
N SER A 250 16.20 9.02 -10.65
CA SER A 250 16.24 10.48 -10.79
C SER A 250 16.67 10.87 -12.21
N LYS A 251 16.22 12.05 -12.69
CA LYS A 251 16.47 12.48 -14.07
C LYS A 251 17.95 12.77 -14.32
N GLY A 252 18.55 12.01 -15.24
CA GLY A 252 19.97 12.15 -15.60
C GLY A 252 20.95 11.45 -14.65
N VAL A 253 20.44 10.56 -13.79
CA VAL A 253 21.20 9.95 -12.69
C VAL A 253 21.19 8.43 -12.79
N ALA A 254 22.31 7.78 -12.46
CA ALA A 254 22.38 6.33 -12.37
C ALA A 254 21.47 5.79 -11.24
N ARG A 255 20.77 4.68 -11.50
CA ARG A 255 19.90 4.04 -10.50
C ARG A 255 20.72 3.54 -9.31
N THR A 256 20.26 3.79 -8.08
CA THR A 256 20.89 3.29 -6.84
C THR A 256 19.89 2.46 -6.04
N SER A 257 20.33 1.39 -5.37
CA SER A 257 19.45 0.63 -4.48
C SER A 257 19.37 1.24 -3.08
N ALA A 258 18.18 1.19 -2.50
CA ALA A 258 17.88 1.54 -1.11
C ALA A 258 16.97 0.46 -0.49
N THR A 259 17.09 0.20 0.81
CA THR A 259 16.16 -0.70 1.50
C THR A 259 14.77 -0.07 1.57
N ASN A 260 13.76 -0.78 1.09
CA ASN A 260 12.37 -0.34 1.13
C ASN A 260 11.80 -0.48 2.55
N ARG A 261 11.24 0.59 3.10
CA ARG A 261 10.65 0.65 4.46
C ARG A 261 9.21 1.20 4.47
N ALA A 262 8.63 1.44 3.30
CA ALA A 262 7.31 2.04 3.16
C ALA A 262 6.17 1.12 3.64
N GLY A 263 5.17 1.72 4.29
CA GLY A 263 3.78 1.31 4.13
C GLY A 263 3.13 2.13 3.00
N LEU A 264 2.20 1.53 2.25
CA LEU A 264 1.45 2.22 1.21
C LEU A 264 -0.02 2.38 1.63
N LEU A 265 -0.48 3.63 1.62
CA LEU A 265 -1.89 4.01 1.71
C LEU A 265 -2.28 4.59 0.34
N ALA A 266 -3.38 4.16 -0.24
CA ALA A 266 -3.93 4.69 -1.47
C ALA A 266 -5.36 5.21 -1.23
N ALA A 267 -5.75 6.27 -1.92
CA ALA A 267 -7.10 6.83 -1.88
C ALA A 267 -7.67 6.99 -3.29
N THR A 268 -8.97 6.70 -3.45
CA THR A 268 -9.66 6.84 -4.75
C THR A 268 -11.16 6.98 -4.58
N ASN A 269 -11.80 7.56 -5.59
CA ASN A 269 -13.25 7.71 -5.72
C ASN A 269 -13.85 6.82 -6.84
N ARG A 270 -13.02 6.05 -7.57
CA ARG A 270 -13.47 5.17 -8.65
C ARG A 270 -13.92 3.80 -8.14
N THR A 271 -14.82 3.15 -8.89
CA THR A 271 -15.33 1.78 -8.61
C THR A 271 -14.30 0.69 -8.91
N LYS A 272 -13.57 0.78 -10.03
CA LYS A 272 -12.39 -0.06 -10.33
C LYS A 272 -11.15 0.85 -10.46
N PRO A 273 -10.32 0.98 -9.39
CA PRO A 273 -9.15 1.86 -9.37
C PRO A 273 -7.82 1.11 -9.58
N ILE A 274 -7.79 -0.21 -9.35
CA ILE A 274 -6.69 -1.14 -9.58
C ILE A 274 -7.28 -2.53 -9.90
N GLU A 275 -6.44 -3.43 -10.42
CA GLU A 275 -6.75 -4.84 -10.55
C GLU A 275 -6.20 -5.64 -9.35
N ILE A 276 -7.06 -6.45 -8.72
CA ILE A 276 -6.73 -7.37 -7.63
C ILE A 276 -7.01 -8.81 -8.09
N GLU A 277 -5.95 -9.58 -8.32
CA GLU A 277 -5.98 -11.01 -8.65
C GLU A 277 -6.57 -11.85 -7.50
N GLU A 278 -7.12 -13.05 -7.75
CA GLU A 278 -7.68 -13.92 -6.68
C GLU A 278 -6.66 -14.17 -5.56
N GLY A 279 -5.43 -14.54 -5.94
CA GLY A 279 -4.29 -14.77 -5.05
C GLY A 279 -3.59 -13.51 -4.51
N ASP A 280 -4.15 -12.31 -4.67
CA ASP A 280 -3.49 -11.08 -4.22
C ASP A 280 -3.39 -11.02 -2.69
N ARG A 281 -2.13 -11.09 -2.22
CA ARG A 281 -1.73 -10.98 -0.81
C ARG A 281 -1.27 -9.57 -0.39
N ARG A 282 -1.57 -8.54 -1.20
CA ARG A 282 -1.03 -7.18 -1.05
C ARG A 282 -2.10 -6.21 -0.57
N TRP A 283 -3.29 -6.20 -1.16
CA TRP A 283 -4.28 -5.13 -0.99
C TRP A 283 -5.42 -5.47 -0.03
N THR A 284 -5.49 -4.73 1.07
CA THR A 284 -6.71 -4.54 1.86
C THR A 284 -7.54 -3.43 1.20
N VAL A 285 -8.83 -3.68 0.94
CA VAL A 285 -9.77 -2.69 0.41
C VAL A 285 -10.73 -2.28 1.51
N LEU A 286 -10.83 -0.99 1.80
CA LEU A 286 -11.78 -0.43 2.77
C LEU A 286 -12.66 0.59 2.02
N HIS A 287 -13.96 0.30 1.88
CA HIS A 287 -14.87 1.05 1.02
C HIS A 287 -16.08 1.56 1.79
N ASN A 288 -16.12 2.88 2.02
CA ASN A 288 -17.35 3.53 2.45
C ASN A 288 -18.09 4.11 1.24
N ARG A 289 -19.28 3.57 0.96
CA ARG A 289 -20.15 3.97 -0.17
C ARG A 289 -21.01 5.21 0.16
N THR A 290 -21.16 5.55 1.44
CA THR A 290 -22.05 6.60 1.95
C THR A 290 -21.46 8.00 1.75
N LYS A 291 -22.27 8.97 1.29
CA LYS A 291 -21.79 10.35 1.10
C LYS A 291 -21.69 11.07 2.46
N PRO A 292 -20.58 11.76 2.78
CA PRO A 292 -20.38 12.43 4.06
C PRO A 292 -21.41 13.51 4.44
N ALA A 293 -22.07 14.11 3.43
CA ALA A 293 -23.13 15.10 3.64
C ALA A 293 -24.54 14.48 3.76
N GLU A 294 -24.69 13.16 3.52
CA GLU A 294 -25.96 12.44 3.59
C GLU A 294 -26.07 11.56 4.85
N TYR A 295 -24.99 11.45 5.62
CA TYR A 295 -24.95 10.73 6.89
C TYR A 295 -24.81 11.71 8.06
N THR A 296 -25.76 11.65 8.99
CA THR A 296 -25.73 12.37 10.27
C THR A 296 -25.30 11.43 11.39
N HIS A 297 -24.32 11.85 12.19
CA HIS A 297 -23.89 11.15 13.40
C HIS A 297 -24.98 11.27 14.49
N PRO A 298 -25.66 10.17 14.90
CA PRO A 298 -26.79 10.26 15.83
C PRO A 298 -26.42 10.79 17.22
N ASP A 299 -25.15 10.64 17.59
CA ASP A 299 -24.55 11.07 18.86
C ASP A 299 -24.00 12.50 18.84
N LEU A 300 -23.80 13.09 17.65
CA LEU A 300 -23.27 14.46 17.49
C LEU A 300 -24.28 15.46 16.91
N GLY A 301 -25.37 15.00 16.29
CA GLY A 301 -26.38 15.86 15.67
C GLY A 301 -25.92 16.59 14.41
N MET A 302 -24.77 16.22 13.83
CA MET A 302 -24.14 16.84 12.66
C MET A 302 -23.79 15.81 11.59
N THR A 303 -23.63 16.24 10.34
CA THR A 303 -23.19 15.37 9.24
C THR A 303 -21.75 14.88 9.43
N HIS A 304 -21.36 13.79 8.76
CA HIS A 304 -19.96 13.37 8.74
C HIS A 304 -19.04 14.44 8.14
N ARG A 305 -19.55 15.23 7.18
CA ARG A 305 -18.82 16.37 6.62
C ARG A 305 -18.52 17.42 7.69
N GLU A 306 -19.54 17.92 8.39
CA GLU A 306 -19.39 18.93 9.45
C GLU A 306 -18.51 18.40 10.60
N PHE A 307 -18.65 17.12 10.94
CA PHE A 307 -17.76 16.44 11.89
C PHE A 307 -16.28 16.53 11.46
N LEU A 308 -15.95 16.21 10.22
CA LEU A 308 -14.57 16.32 9.72
C LEU A 308 -14.07 17.77 9.64
N GLU A 309 -14.93 18.71 9.27
CA GLU A 309 -14.62 20.14 9.25
C GLU A 309 -14.30 20.63 10.69
N SER A 310 -15.04 20.17 11.71
CA SER A 310 -14.81 20.47 13.13
C SER A 310 -13.48 19.95 13.72
N LEU A 311 -12.78 19.05 13.03
CA LEU A 311 -11.47 18.55 13.47
C LEU A 311 -10.33 19.56 13.21
N HIS A 312 -10.58 20.56 12.37
CA HIS A 312 -9.61 21.55 11.94
C HIS A 312 -9.83 22.91 12.64
N ALA A 313 -8.74 23.63 12.88
CA ALA A 313 -8.76 24.99 13.40
C ALA A 313 -9.11 25.98 12.26
N PRO A 314 -9.86 27.05 12.54
CA PRO A 314 -10.15 28.07 11.53
C PRO A 314 -8.89 28.84 11.14
N GLY A 315 -8.45 28.69 9.89
CA GLY A 315 -7.25 29.33 9.33
C GLY A 315 -6.88 28.74 7.96
N GLU A 316 -5.79 29.21 7.36
CA GLU A 316 -5.33 28.77 6.03
C GLU A 316 -4.44 27.50 6.09
N ASP A 317 -3.77 27.23 7.21
CA ASP A 317 -2.82 26.13 7.39
C ASP A 317 -3.47 24.72 7.49
N ASP A 318 -4.80 24.64 7.34
CA ASP A 318 -5.59 23.41 7.43
C ASP A 318 -5.43 22.67 8.80
N ALA A 319 -4.82 23.29 9.81
CA ALA A 319 -4.27 22.64 11.00
C ALA A 319 -5.34 21.94 11.87
N PHE A 320 -4.99 20.85 12.57
CA PHE A 320 -5.91 20.20 13.50
C PHE A 320 -6.15 21.03 14.77
N THR A 321 -7.36 20.96 15.34
CA THR A 321 -7.66 21.65 16.61
C THR A 321 -6.80 21.11 17.77
N PRO A 322 -6.48 21.93 18.80
CA PRO A 322 -5.76 21.46 19.98
C PRO A 322 -6.45 20.31 20.73
N GLU A 323 -7.78 20.21 20.65
CA GLU A 323 -8.54 19.08 21.20
C GLU A 323 -8.35 17.81 20.36
N PHE A 324 -8.49 17.89 19.04
CA PHE A 324 -8.22 16.72 18.19
C PHE A 324 -6.75 16.28 18.30
N MET A 325 -5.80 17.21 18.43
CA MET A 325 -4.39 16.88 18.67
C MET A 325 -4.13 16.17 20.01
N ARG A 326 -4.89 16.45 21.08
CA ARG A 326 -4.86 15.63 22.31
C ARG A 326 -5.29 14.19 22.03
N GLN A 327 -6.34 14.02 21.23
CA GLN A 327 -6.83 12.68 20.84
C GLN A 327 -5.85 11.96 19.89
N VAL A 328 -5.10 12.69 19.05
CA VAL A 328 -4.01 12.14 18.23
C VAL A 328 -2.81 11.72 19.09
N ALA A 329 -2.46 12.46 20.15
CA ALA A 329 -1.45 12.05 21.13
C ALA A 329 -1.88 10.81 21.94
N ALA A 330 -3.17 10.72 22.31
CA ALA A 330 -3.78 9.53 22.92
C ALA A 330 -3.76 8.31 21.99
N PHE A 331 -4.09 8.52 20.72
CA PHE A 331 -4.01 7.48 19.70
C PHE A 331 -2.56 7.00 19.47
N ALA A 332 -1.59 7.92 19.43
CA ALA A 332 -0.17 7.55 19.35
C ALA A 332 0.30 6.71 20.54
N HIS A 333 -0.20 6.99 21.75
CA HIS A 333 0.10 6.19 22.94
C HIS A 333 -0.52 4.79 22.86
N ASP A 334 -1.79 4.66 22.45
CA ASP A 334 -2.43 3.35 22.22
C ASP A 334 -1.65 2.56 21.15
N MET A 335 -1.38 3.15 19.99
CA MET A 335 -0.63 2.49 18.91
C MET A 335 0.81 2.12 19.29
N GLY A 336 1.45 2.87 20.20
CA GLY A 336 2.77 2.54 20.74
C GLY A 336 2.79 1.38 21.75
N THR A 337 1.64 1.02 22.34
CA THR A 337 1.53 0.01 23.41
C THR A 337 0.62 -1.18 23.07
N ARG A 338 -0.21 -1.07 22.02
CA ARG A 338 -1.11 -2.13 21.53
C ARG A 338 -0.33 -3.39 21.16
N ALA A 339 -0.82 -4.57 21.57
CA ALA A 339 -0.27 -5.84 21.11
C ALA A 339 -0.49 -6.03 19.60
N VAL A 340 0.59 -6.29 18.84
CA VAL A 340 0.56 -6.38 17.37
C VAL A 340 0.58 -7.83 16.89
N ASP A 341 -0.47 -8.25 16.18
CA ASP A 341 -0.44 -9.49 15.38
C ASP A 341 0.20 -9.23 14.01
N VAL A 342 1.51 -9.46 13.94
CA VAL A 342 2.32 -9.38 12.71
C VAL A 342 1.83 -10.34 11.62
N ARG A 343 1.18 -11.46 11.94
CA ARG A 343 0.63 -12.39 10.95
C ARG A 343 -0.59 -11.80 10.25
N ARG A 344 -1.45 -11.09 11.01
CA ARG A 344 -2.61 -10.36 10.47
C ARG A 344 -2.20 -9.11 9.69
N VAL A 345 -1.15 -8.39 10.08
CA VAL A 345 -0.62 -7.27 9.27
C VAL A 345 -0.10 -7.73 7.91
N ARG A 346 0.55 -8.91 7.86
CA ARG A 346 1.11 -9.51 6.63
C ARG A 346 0.08 -10.22 5.74
N ARG A 347 -1.21 -10.04 5.99
CA ARG A 347 -2.32 -10.57 5.19
C ARG A 347 -3.34 -9.47 4.94
N PRO A 348 -3.91 -9.34 3.73
CA PRO A 348 -5.06 -8.48 3.51
C PRO A 348 -6.21 -8.82 4.46
N HIS A 349 -6.97 -7.80 4.83
CA HIS A 349 -8.30 -8.00 5.39
C HIS A 349 -9.22 -8.57 4.29
N VAL A 350 -10.07 -9.51 4.67
CA VAL A 350 -11.06 -10.14 3.78
C VAL A 350 -12.43 -9.60 4.17
N ASN A 351 -13.06 -8.89 3.24
CA ASN A 351 -14.36 -8.25 3.36
C ASN A 351 -15.03 -8.22 1.97
N ALA A 352 -16.35 -8.04 1.95
CA ALA A 352 -17.14 -7.99 0.72
C ALA A 352 -16.62 -6.93 -0.29
N SER A 353 -16.08 -5.81 0.19
CA SER A 353 -15.52 -4.76 -0.69
C SER A 353 -14.21 -5.16 -1.38
N ARG A 354 -13.40 -6.05 -0.79
CA ARG A 354 -12.25 -6.66 -1.49
C ARG A 354 -12.71 -7.73 -2.48
N GLU A 355 -13.72 -8.52 -2.12
CA GLU A 355 -14.29 -9.57 -2.98
C GLU A 355 -15.00 -8.99 -4.22
N GLU A 356 -15.79 -7.93 -4.06
CA GLU A 356 -16.37 -7.12 -5.15
C GLU A 356 -15.27 -6.63 -6.10
N LEU A 357 -14.17 -6.09 -5.55
CA LEU A 357 -13.07 -5.61 -6.40
C LEU A 357 -12.34 -6.75 -7.12
N GLN A 358 -12.22 -7.93 -6.53
CA GLN A 358 -11.67 -9.12 -7.20
C GLN A 358 -12.56 -9.59 -8.36
N GLN A 359 -13.88 -9.67 -8.15
CA GLN A 359 -14.85 -10.00 -9.20
C GLN A 359 -14.83 -8.98 -10.36
N LEU A 360 -14.69 -7.69 -10.05
CA LEU A 360 -14.50 -6.62 -11.06
C LEU A 360 -13.10 -6.64 -11.72
N SER A 361 -12.12 -7.28 -11.08
CA SER A 361 -10.75 -7.41 -11.59
C SER A 361 -10.52 -8.65 -12.44
N GLU A 362 -11.40 -9.65 -12.33
CA GLU A 362 -11.36 -10.88 -13.10
C GLU A 362 -11.22 -10.60 -14.61
N PRO A 363 -10.24 -11.20 -15.30
CA PRO A 363 -10.11 -11.07 -16.74
C PRO A 363 -11.40 -11.45 -17.47
N VAL A 364 -11.79 -10.64 -18.46
CA VAL A 364 -12.97 -10.89 -19.31
C VAL A 364 -12.99 -12.31 -19.90
N THR A 365 -11.83 -12.88 -20.20
CA THR A 365 -11.72 -14.27 -20.70
C THR A 365 -12.05 -15.32 -19.64
N GLU A 366 -11.76 -15.07 -18.37
CA GLU A 366 -12.08 -15.98 -17.25
C GLU A 366 -13.57 -15.89 -16.92
N GLN A 367 -14.13 -14.67 -16.89
CA GLN A 367 -15.58 -14.43 -16.82
C GLN A 367 -16.33 -15.18 -17.93
N PHE A 368 -15.88 -15.03 -19.18
CA PHE A 368 -16.42 -15.72 -20.37
C PHE A 368 -16.35 -17.24 -20.27
N LEU A 369 -15.26 -17.78 -19.73
CA LEU A 369 -15.07 -19.23 -19.56
C LEU A 369 -15.91 -19.80 -18.41
N ARG A 370 -16.06 -19.07 -17.29
CA ARG A 370 -16.94 -19.48 -16.18
C ARG A 370 -18.40 -19.55 -16.65
N GLU A 371 -18.90 -18.47 -17.26
CA GLU A 371 -20.28 -18.39 -17.76
C GLU A 371 -20.62 -19.52 -18.74
N LEU A 372 -19.67 -19.91 -19.61
CA LEU A 372 -19.84 -21.09 -20.47
C LEU A 372 -19.80 -22.42 -19.69
N SER A 373 -18.96 -22.54 -18.67
CA SER A 373 -18.90 -23.76 -17.84
C SER A 373 -20.12 -23.96 -16.93
N GLU A 374 -20.81 -22.87 -16.57
CA GLU A 374 -22.04 -22.86 -15.77
C GLU A 374 -23.32 -22.91 -16.64
N SER A 375 -23.16 -22.87 -17.97
CA SER A 375 -24.24 -22.83 -18.94
C SER A 375 -24.96 -24.16 -19.13
N PRO A 376 -26.30 -24.18 -19.26
CA PRO A 376 -27.05 -25.38 -19.66
C PRO A 376 -26.89 -25.71 -21.16
N ASP A 377 -26.51 -24.74 -22.00
CA ASP A 377 -26.16 -24.93 -23.42
C ASP A 377 -25.09 -23.91 -23.84
N PRO A 378 -23.79 -24.19 -23.56
CA PRO A 378 -22.70 -23.28 -23.91
C PRO A 378 -22.52 -23.14 -25.42
N ASP A 379 -23.02 -24.10 -26.21
CA ASP A 379 -22.90 -24.11 -27.65
C ASP A 379 -23.89 -23.15 -28.31
N ALA A 380 -25.11 -23.03 -27.77
CA ALA A 380 -26.06 -21.98 -28.12
C ALA A 380 -25.59 -20.61 -27.62
N GLN A 381 -25.11 -20.51 -26.37
CA GLN A 381 -24.65 -19.24 -25.79
C GLN A 381 -23.44 -18.64 -26.53
N LEU A 382 -22.48 -19.48 -26.95
CA LEU A 382 -21.38 -19.06 -27.84
C LEU A 382 -21.89 -18.45 -29.14
N ARG A 383 -22.93 -19.03 -29.74
CA ARG A 383 -23.51 -18.57 -31.01
C ARG A 383 -24.29 -17.27 -30.82
N ASP A 384 -25.09 -17.16 -29.76
CA ASP A 384 -25.80 -15.93 -29.40
C ASP A 384 -24.81 -14.77 -29.27
N TRP A 385 -23.84 -14.87 -28.36
CA TRP A 385 -22.87 -13.80 -28.13
C TRP A 385 -22.08 -13.45 -29.40
N ALA A 386 -21.78 -14.42 -30.26
CA ALA A 386 -21.11 -14.14 -31.53
C ALA A 386 -21.99 -13.29 -32.48
N THR A 387 -23.31 -13.48 -32.45
CA THR A 387 -24.29 -12.67 -33.19
C THR A 387 -24.70 -11.36 -32.50
N THR A 388 -24.62 -11.28 -31.16
CA THR A 388 -25.08 -10.15 -30.34
C THR A 388 -24.02 -9.03 -30.25
N GLY A 389 -23.41 -8.65 -31.38
CA GLY A 389 -22.35 -7.63 -31.41
C GLY A 389 -21.97 -7.08 -32.79
N PRO A 390 -21.21 -5.98 -32.86
CA PRO A 390 -20.89 -5.27 -34.10
C PRO A 390 -20.02 -6.09 -35.08
N MET A 391 -19.43 -7.21 -34.64
CA MET A 391 -18.68 -8.13 -35.51
C MET A 391 -19.54 -9.24 -36.14
N ALA A 392 -20.85 -9.34 -35.85
CA ALA A 392 -21.72 -10.39 -36.38
C ALA A 392 -21.70 -10.50 -37.92
N GLN A 393 -21.57 -9.36 -38.63
CA GLN A 393 -21.47 -9.34 -40.10
C GLN A 393 -20.23 -10.07 -40.65
N ALA A 394 -19.18 -10.27 -39.84
CA ALA A 394 -18.01 -11.05 -40.25
C ALA A 394 -18.32 -12.56 -40.26
N ILE A 395 -19.09 -13.05 -39.29
CA ILE A 395 -19.48 -14.47 -39.16
C ILE A 395 -20.35 -14.91 -40.35
N HIS A 396 -21.26 -14.05 -40.80
CA HIS A 396 -22.08 -14.33 -41.99
C HIS A 396 -21.26 -14.43 -43.29
N ARG A 397 -19.98 -14.03 -43.30
CA ARG A 397 -19.08 -14.15 -44.46
C ARG A 397 -18.05 -15.27 -44.32
N GLY A 398 -17.74 -15.70 -43.11
CA GLY A 398 -16.85 -16.82 -42.81
C GLY A 398 -17.45 -17.69 -41.71
N GLY A 399 -17.90 -18.89 -42.09
CA GLY A 399 -18.73 -19.76 -41.25
C GLY A 399 -18.19 -19.98 -39.84
N ALA A 400 -19.10 -20.12 -38.87
CA ALA A 400 -18.77 -20.22 -37.45
C ALA A 400 -17.96 -21.47 -37.09
N GLN A 401 -18.05 -22.55 -37.89
CA GLN A 401 -17.37 -23.83 -37.68
C GLN A 401 -16.32 -24.10 -38.76
N VAL A 402 -15.31 -24.89 -38.42
CA VAL A 402 -14.16 -25.23 -39.29
C VAL A 402 -14.29 -26.63 -39.87
N GLY A 403 -14.49 -26.71 -41.20
CA GLY A 403 -14.47 -27.96 -41.94
C GLY A 403 -15.64 -28.90 -41.57
N LYS A 404 -15.31 -30.15 -41.20
CA LYS A 404 -16.28 -31.15 -40.70
C LYS A 404 -16.26 -31.33 -39.18
N THR A 405 -15.41 -30.61 -38.45
CA THR A 405 -15.33 -30.72 -36.98
C THR A 405 -16.14 -29.62 -36.32
N GLN A 406 -16.64 -29.85 -35.10
CA GLN A 406 -17.39 -28.84 -34.35
C GLN A 406 -16.48 -27.75 -33.73
N ALA A 407 -15.29 -27.54 -34.30
CA ALA A 407 -14.36 -26.52 -33.86
C ALA A 407 -14.82 -25.13 -34.35
N PHE A 408 -14.96 -24.18 -33.42
CA PHE A 408 -15.37 -22.82 -33.72
C PHE A 408 -14.20 -22.02 -34.34
N SER A 409 -14.48 -21.17 -35.33
CA SER A 409 -13.45 -20.39 -36.01
C SER A 409 -12.85 -19.30 -35.12
N ASN A 410 -11.58 -18.95 -35.36
CA ASN A 410 -10.89 -17.87 -34.64
C ASN A 410 -11.65 -16.52 -34.64
N ASP A 411 -12.45 -16.26 -35.67
CA ASP A 411 -13.22 -15.04 -35.83
C ASP A 411 -14.58 -15.12 -35.14
N ALA A 412 -15.26 -16.28 -35.18
CA ALA A 412 -16.49 -16.51 -34.43
C ALA A 412 -16.25 -16.45 -32.91
N LEU A 413 -15.18 -17.07 -32.40
CA LEU A 413 -14.84 -17.01 -30.98
C LEU A 413 -14.44 -15.60 -30.53
N TYR A 414 -13.77 -14.84 -31.39
CA TYR A 414 -13.43 -13.45 -31.07
C TYR A 414 -14.65 -12.53 -31.09
N ALA A 415 -15.58 -12.75 -32.02
CA ALA A 415 -16.89 -12.09 -32.00
C ALA A 415 -17.70 -12.47 -30.75
N ALA A 416 -17.67 -13.74 -30.33
CA ALA A 416 -18.34 -14.21 -29.11
C ALA A 416 -17.85 -13.47 -27.86
N VAL A 417 -16.53 -13.36 -27.63
CA VAL A 417 -16.03 -12.59 -26.48
C VAL A 417 -16.33 -11.09 -26.60
N CYS A 418 -16.43 -10.54 -27.82
CA CYS A 418 -16.86 -9.15 -28.02
C CYS A 418 -18.36 -8.93 -27.72
N GLY A 419 -19.25 -9.86 -28.06
CA GLY A 419 -20.68 -9.77 -27.71
C GLY A 419 -20.93 -10.05 -26.23
N PHE A 420 -20.17 -11.00 -25.64
CA PHE A 420 -20.13 -11.19 -24.19
C PHE A 420 -19.79 -9.90 -23.46
N CYS A 421 -18.74 -9.17 -23.90
CA CYS A 421 -18.40 -7.87 -23.32
C CYS A 421 -19.58 -6.90 -23.32
N ILE A 422 -20.37 -6.87 -24.39
CA ILE A 422 -21.56 -6.01 -24.49
C ILE A 422 -22.63 -6.47 -23.50
N ALA A 423 -22.88 -7.79 -23.41
CA ALA A 423 -23.85 -8.37 -22.47
C ALA A 423 -23.51 -8.08 -20.99
N VAL A 424 -22.24 -8.17 -20.59
CA VAL A 424 -21.77 -7.84 -19.24
C VAL A 424 -21.32 -6.38 -19.05
N GLY A 425 -21.59 -5.49 -20.01
CA GLY A 425 -21.28 -4.05 -19.91
C GLY A 425 -19.79 -3.67 -19.94
N GLN A 426 -18.90 -4.61 -20.23
CA GLN A 426 -17.45 -4.42 -20.35
C GLN A 426 -17.11 -3.60 -21.61
N LYS A 427 -16.38 -2.49 -21.44
CA LYS A 427 -16.14 -1.52 -22.53
C LYS A 427 -15.03 -1.93 -23.51
N HIS A 428 -14.18 -2.87 -23.15
CA HIS A 428 -12.96 -3.21 -23.90
C HIS A 428 -12.76 -4.72 -23.96
N PRO A 429 -12.95 -5.38 -25.12
CA PRO A 429 -12.64 -6.80 -25.27
C PRO A 429 -11.13 -7.07 -25.18
N PRO A 430 -10.72 -8.27 -24.76
CA PRO A 430 -9.31 -8.66 -24.73
C PRO A 430 -8.70 -8.66 -26.13
N GLN A 431 -7.38 -8.50 -26.25
CA GLN A 431 -6.72 -8.64 -27.55
C GLN A 431 -6.89 -10.07 -28.09
N LYS A 432 -7.29 -10.23 -29.36
CA LYS A 432 -7.55 -11.55 -30.00
C LYS A 432 -6.45 -12.59 -29.76
N ARG A 433 -5.16 -12.19 -29.83
CA ARG A 433 -4.03 -13.09 -29.57
C ARG A 433 -3.98 -13.58 -28.11
N THR A 434 -4.24 -12.71 -27.15
CA THR A 434 -4.26 -13.02 -25.71
C THR A 434 -5.46 -13.90 -25.35
N PHE A 435 -6.63 -13.57 -25.89
CA PHE A 435 -7.85 -14.37 -25.73
C PHE A 435 -7.66 -15.82 -26.22
N LEU A 436 -7.20 -16.01 -27.46
CA LEU A 436 -6.96 -17.35 -28.01
C LEU A 436 -5.83 -18.11 -27.28
N ALA A 437 -4.86 -17.40 -26.69
CA ALA A 437 -3.85 -18.03 -25.83
C ALA A 437 -4.45 -18.53 -24.50
N ALA A 438 -5.38 -17.77 -23.91
CA ALA A 438 -6.07 -18.17 -22.69
C ALA A 438 -7.03 -19.36 -22.89
N LEU A 439 -7.74 -19.44 -24.04
CA LEU A 439 -8.52 -20.63 -24.39
C LEU A 439 -7.68 -21.92 -24.35
N LYS A 440 -6.43 -21.85 -24.85
CA LYS A 440 -5.48 -22.98 -24.79
C LYS A 440 -5.14 -23.39 -23.36
N THR A 441 -4.95 -22.42 -22.47
CA THR A 441 -4.70 -22.68 -21.03
C THR A 441 -5.93 -23.31 -20.36
N ALA A 442 -7.14 -22.92 -20.80
CA ALA A 442 -8.41 -23.50 -20.37
C ALA A 442 -8.75 -24.87 -21.04
N GLY A 443 -7.77 -25.55 -21.63
CA GLY A 443 -7.92 -26.90 -22.18
C GLY A 443 -8.58 -27.00 -23.56
N TRP A 444 -8.85 -25.88 -24.23
CA TRP A 444 -9.37 -25.90 -25.61
C TRP A 444 -8.25 -26.30 -26.60
N THR A 445 -8.59 -27.12 -27.60
CA THR A 445 -7.60 -27.65 -28.55
C THR A 445 -7.65 -26.92 -29.91
N GLU A 446 -6.51 -26.38 -30.34
CA GLU A 446 -6.38 -25.74 -31.67
C GLU A 446 -6.46 -26.83 -32.76
N GLN A 447 -7.52 -26.78 -33.58
CA GLN A 447 -7.65 -27.62 -34.76
C GLN A 447 -7.30 -26.84 -36.03
N ARG A 448 -6.70 -27.53 -37.00
CA ARG A 448 -6.26 -26.96 -38.28
C ARG A 448 -6.73 -27.84 -39.43
N ASP A 449 -7.44 -27.23 -40.36
CA ASP A 449 -7.77 -27.78 -41.67
C ASP A 449 -6.94 -27.03 -42.72
N ASN A 450 -6.81 -27.57 -43.94
CA ASN A 450 -6.00 -27.05 -45.03
C ASN A 450 -6.40 -25.64 -45.53
N ARG A 451 -7.47 -25.03 -44.97
CA ARG A 451 -7.92 -23.67 -45.29
C ARG A 451 -8.26 -22.80 -44.06
N ALA A 452 -8.30 -23.35 -42.84
CA ALA A 452 -8.80 -22.63 -41.67
C ALA A 452 -8.25 -23.15 -40.34
N ARG A 453 -8.35 -22.31 -39.30
CA ARG A 453 -8.01 -22.65 -37.90
C ARG A 453 -9.19 -22.37 -36.99
N GLY A 454 -9.43 -23.28 -36.06
CA GLY A 454 -10.48 -23.15 -35.05
C GLY A 454 -10.09 -23.82 -33.74
N TRP A 455 -10.98 -23.77 -32.76
CA TRP A 455 -10.78 -24.38 -31.45
C TRP A 455 -11.94 -25.29 -31.12
N LEU A 456 -11.63 -26.49 -30.65
CA LEU A 456 -12.62 -27.39 -30.08
C LEU A 456 -12.71 -27.11 -28.56
N PRO A 457 -13.91 -26.82 -28.02
CA PRO A 457 -14.10 -26.68 -26.57
C PRO A 457 -13.74 -27.95 -25.82
N SER A 458 -13.45 -27.83 -24.52
CA SER A 458 -13.17 -28.97 -23.65
C SER A 458 -14.33 -29.97 -23.58
N TRP A 459 -15.58 -29.49 -23.56
CA TRP A 459 -16.79 -30.33 -23.52
C TRP A 459 -17.09 -31.11 -24.82
N HIS A 460 -16.40 -30.81 -25.93
CA HIS A 460 -16.53 -31.55 -27.20
C HIS A 460 -15.43 -32.60 -27.42
N GLN A 461 -14.50 -32.75 -26.48
CA GLN A 461 -13.39 -33.70 -26.64
C GLN A 461 -13.89 -35.14 -26.40
N PRO A 462 -13.61 -36.09 -27.32
CA PRO A 462 -13.99 -37.48 -27.11
C PRO A 462 -13.22 -38.07 -25.92
N ALA A 463 -13.91 -38.83 -25.07
CA ALA A 463 -13.38 -39.31 -23.80
C ALA A 463 -12.33 -40.42 -23.95
N GLN A 464 -11.10 -40.06 -24.29
CA GLN A 464 -9.90 -40.92 -24.23
C GLN A 464 -8.72 -40.15 -23.59
N ASP A 465 -7.79 -40.90 -23.00
CA ASP A 465 -6.58 -40.42 -22.30
C ASP A 465 -6.78 -39.50 -21.07
N ALA A 466 -7.79 -39.83 -20.26
CA ALA A 466 -7.86 -39.41 -18.86
C ALA A 466 -6.73 -40.04 -18.01
N SER A 467 -5.51 -39.50 -18.11
CA SER A 467 -4.39 -39.86 -17.23
C SER A 467 -4.62 -39.34 -15.80
N PRO A 468 -4.55 -40.19 -14.75
CA PRO A 468 -5.02 -39.82 -13.41
C PRO A 468 -3.99 -38.99 -12.62
N GLN A 469 -3.99 -37.66 -12.81
CA GLN A 469 -3.48 -36.74 -11.78
C GLN A 469 -4.62 -36.33 -10.86
N ALA A 470 -4.72 -37.01 -9.71
CA ALA A 470 -5.79 -36.82 -8.75
C ALA A 470 -5.68 -35.47 -8.01
N ALA A 471 -6.45 -34.48 -8.44
CA ALA A 471 -6.76 -33.31 -7.63
C ALA A 471 -7.58 -33.75 -6.40
N LYS A 472 -6.94 -33.81 -5.23
CA LYS A 472 -7.61 -34.09 -3.94
C LYS A 472 -8.48 -32.91 -3.51
N VAL A 473 -9.67 -32.80 -4.09
CA VAL A 473 -10.74 -31.96 -3.53
C VAL A 473 -11.37 -32.70 -2.36
N VAL A 474 -11.21 -32.17 -1.14
CA VAL A 474 -11.94 -32.62 0.04
C VAL A 474 -13.28 -31.88 0.06
N PRO A 475 -14.44 -32.58 -0.01
CA PRO A 475 -15.73 -31.91 0.05
C PRO A 475 -15.96 -31.31 1.44
N LEU A 476 -16.17 -29.99 1.50
CA LEU A 476 -16.80 -29.33 2.63
C LEU A 476 -18.29 -29.14 2.32
N THR A 477 -19.11 -29.21 3.37
CA THR A 477 -20.59 -29.17 3.37
C THR A 477 -21.30 -30.40 2.80
N GLY A 478 -22.27 -30.91 3.56
CA GLY A 478 -23.27 -31.87 3.10
C GLY A 478 -24.66 -31.20 3.03
N PRO A 479 -25.60 -31.71 2.22
CA PRO A 479 -26.83 -31.00 1.90
C PRO A 479 -27.87 -31.02 3.03
N ARG A 480 -28.60 -29.92 3.18
CA ARG A 480 -29.87 -29.89 3.94
C ARG A 480 -30.96 -30.60 3.12
N GLY A 481 -31.27 -31.84 3.47
CA GLY A 481 -32.44 -32.56 2.95
C GLY A 481 -33.62 -32.47 3.93
N VAL A 482 -34.77 -31.95 3.49
CA VAL A 482 -36.02 -31.97 4.26
C VAL A 482 -36.75 -33.29 3.99
N HIS A 483 -37.10 -34.02 5.05
CA HIS A 483 -38.09 -35.10 4.99
C HIS A 483 -39.22 -34.87 6.01
N VAL A 484 -40.44 -35.23 5.60
CA VAL A 484 -41.69 -34.96 6.33
C VAL A 484 -41.92 -35.98 7.44
N ALA A 485 -42.61 -35.56 8.51
CA ALA A 485 -42.78 -36.29 9.76
C ALA A 485 -43.91 -37.34 9.76
N SER A 486 -43.69 -38.44 10.51
CA SER A 486 -44.67 -39.34 11.20
C SER A 486 -43.85 -40.53 11.75
N THR A 487 -43.98 -41.07 12.97
CA THR A 487 -44.88 -40.77 14.11
C THR A 487 -44.28 -41.34 15.43
N ASN A 488 -44.85 -40.96 16.57
CA ASN A 488 -44.82 -41.61 17.89
C ASN A 488 -43.56 -41.52 18.80
N ASN A 489 -43.84 -41.01 20.00
CA ASN A 489 -43.09 -41.04 21.28
C ASN A 489 -43.90 -41.99 22.23
N PRO A 490 -43.60 -42.20 23.55
CA PRO A 490 -42.37 -41.93 24.33
C PRO A 490 -41.93 -43.04 25.33
N GLN A 491 -40.66 -42.97 25.80
CA GLN A 491 -40.17 -43.39 27.15
C GLN A 491 -40.33 -44.87 27.63
N PRO A 492 -39.80 -45.30 28.82
CA PRO A 492 -38.93 -44.64 29.82
C PRO A 492 -37.62 -45.40 30.17
N SER A 493 -36.86 -44.91 31.18
CA SER A 493 -35.68 -45.57 31.82
C SER A 493 -36.08 -46.50 32.99
N PRO A 494 -35.19 -47.43 33.41
CA PRO A 494 -34.38 -47.28 34.66
C PRO A 494 -32.88 -47.62 34.42
N GLU A 495 -31.84 -47.31 35.22
CA GLU A 495 -31.56 -47.06 36.67
C GLU A 495 -30.70 -48.21 37.30
N ALA A 496 -29.92 -47.90 38.36
CA ALA A 496 -29.09 -48.78 39.22
C ALA A 496 -27.70 -49.26 38.68
N MET A 497 -26.63 -49.48 39.47
CA MET A 497 -26.29 -49.18 40.89
C MET A 497 -24.77 -49.36 41.17
N LEU A 498 -24.18 -48.58 42.12
CA LEU A 498 -22.95 -48.82 42.93
C LEU A 498 -21.55 -48.96 42.22
N GLY A 499 -20.39 -48.72 42.87
CA GLY A 499 -20.10 -48.01 44.14
C GLY A 499 -18.80 -48.43 44.87
N ARG A 500 -18.00 -47.45 45.39
CA ARG A 500 -16.84 -47.56 46.35
C ARG A 500 -15.52 -48.20 45.83
N VAL A 501 -14.29 -48.02 46.39
CA VAL A 501 -13.58 -47.00 47.23
C VAL A 501 -12.04 -47.26 47.12
N PRO A 502 -11.13 -46.27 47.28
CA PRO A 502 -9.66 -46.43 47.19
C PRO A 502 -8.97 -46.76 48.54
N PRO A 503 -7.66 -47.08 48.51
CA PRO A 503 -6.61 -46.17 49.04
C PRO A 503 -5.38 -46.10 48.08
N THR A 504 -4.18 -45.55 48.33
CA THR A 504 -3.40 -45.12 49.53
C THR A 504 -2.63 -43.78 49.32
N ASN A 505 -1.86 -43.38 50.34
CA ASN A 505 -1.06 -42.13 50.45
C ASN A 505 0.38 -42.21 49.88
N GLY A 506 1.01 -41.04 49.68
CA GLY A 506 2.48 -40.82 49.76
C GLY A 506 3.13 -40.18 48.51
N GLY A 507 4.05 -39.20 48.60
CA GLY A 507 4.45 -38.40 49.77
C GLY A 507 5.84 -37.72 49.64
N GLY A 508 5.89 -36.40 49.42
CA GLY A 508 7.09 -35.56 49.60
C GLY A 508 8.00 -35.37 48.36
N PRO A 509 8.72 -34.22 48.23
CA PRO A 509 9.65 -33.96 47.12
C PRO A 509 11.14 -33.90 47.54
N THR A 510 12.04 -34.36 46.65
CA THR A 510 13.41 -33.86 46.35
C THR A 510 13.94 -34.73 45.20
N ARG A 511 14.52 -34.20 44.11
CA ARG A 511 15.67 -33.29 44.07
C ARG A 511 15.80 -32.64 42.70
#